data_AF-A0A8H3BJY4-F1
#
_entry.id   AF-A0A8H3BJY4-F1
#
_cell.length_a   1.000
_cell.length_b   1.000
_cell.length_c   1.000
_cell.angle_alpha   90.00
_cell.angle_beta   90.00
_cell.angle_gamma   90.00
#
_symmetry.space_group_name_H-M   'P 1'
#
loop_
_entity.id
_entity.type
_entity.pdbx_description
1 polymer ?
#
loop_
_entity_poly.entity_id
_entity_poly.type
_entity_poly.pdbx_seq_one_letter_code
_entity_poly.pdbx_strand_id
1 'polypeptide(L)'
;MSSFNMIKYGVTPLSLYLVLRPLLPTTQGPLPALSASLGFAGLALSATSILIPLTGEAFKKAGFQGKDLLKKNGPAIPECAGLICASVYCLLLILFIPYPFSDVFAKCKHASLEGLACGDFPHNQLAIYLAAILCLLIATLLGFLDDVFDIRWRHKLPIPLVAAIPLLLVYYAENGQTDVVVPIPLRRWFGGVIDLGPLYYLYMALLSTFTTNSINILAGMNGIEAGQALVIAVSVAFNDLLYLPWSFRFKIGSLELGGVYGAGLSHGSETLVERHLLSLYFMLPLIGVCSGLLWHNWYPARVFPGDTFCYFTGMAFAVVGIHGHFSKTLLLFFVPQIFNFILSCPQLFGLVPCPRHRLPKIHPENSRLLVPSVAEFEEDKPAPKLTQLVLYILSSLGLVHLTHGPIEKHQSNGHANPKKTPKRITSTTNLTLPNALLCVFGPMSEPVLVKFVLGIQIFGTVSAFCLRYGLAGLLYDGDRR
;
A
#
# COMPACT_ATOMS: atom_id res chain seq x y z
N MET A 1 -21.13 -13.22 -22.69
CA MET A 1 -20.92 -11.75 -22.69
C MET A 1 -19.43 -11.50 -22.50
N SER A 2 -18.79 -10.66 -23.32
CA SER A 2 -17.40 -10.27 -23.02
C SER A 2 -17.36 -9.59 -21.65
N SER A 3 -16.29 -9.79 -20.89
CA SER A 3 -16.17 -9.21 -19.54
C SER A 3 -16.25 -7.66 -19.58
N PHE A 4 -15.93 -7.04 -20.72
CA PHE A 4 -16.15 -5.61 -20.98
C PHE A 4 -17.64 -5.22 -21.06
N ASN A 5 -18.48 -6.08 -21.64
CA ASN A 5 -19.93 -5.88 -21.66
C ASN A 5 -20.53 -5.99 -20.24
N MET A 6 -19.98 -6.84 -19.37
CA MET A 6 -20.42 -6.91 -17.97
C MET A 6 -20.12 -5.62 -17.21
N ILE A 7 -18.94 -5.03 -17.41
CA ILE A 7 -18.59 -3.72 -16.82
C ILE A 7 -19.54 -2.63 -17.35
N LYS A 8 -19.66 -2.53 -18.67
CA LYS A 8 -20.42 -1.45 -19.33
C LYS A 8 -21.92 -1.51 -19.06
N TYR A 9 -22.50 -2.71 -19.11
CA TYR A 9 -23.96 -2.91 -19.05
C TYR A 9 -24.46 -3.45 -17.70
N GLY A 10 -23.56 -3.84 -16.79
CA GLY A 10 -23.91 -4.31 -15.45
C GLY A 10 -23.40 -3.38 -14.35
N VAL A 11 -22.07 -3.27 -14.23
CA VAL A 11 -21.44 -2.49 -13.15
C VAL A 11 -21.77 -1.01 -13.26
N THR A 12 -21.62 -0.39 -14.45
CA THR A 12 -21.82 1.06 -14.60
C THR A 12 -23.26 1.52 -14.28
N PRO A 13 -24.34 0.89 -14.79
CA PRO A 13 -25.70 1.30 -14.43
C PRO A 13 -26.02 1.13 -12.95
N LEU A 14 -25.58 0.02 -12.33
CA LEU A 14 -25.75 -0.21 -10.89
C LEU A 14 -25.02 0.86 -10.07
N SER A 15 -23.80 1.22 -10.50
CA SER A 15 -22.98 2.25 -9.85
C SER A 15 -23.66 3.62 -9.90
N LEU A 16 -24.19 4.01 -11.06
CA LEU A 16 -24.95 5.25 -11.22
C LEU A 16 -26.21 5.27 -10.34
N TYR A 17 -26.94 4.15 -10.28
CA TYR A 17 -28.08 4.02 -9.38
C TYR A 17 -27.67 4.24 -7.91
N LEU A 18 -26.57 3.61 -7.46
CA LEU A 18 -26.08 3.74 -6.10
C LEU A 18 -25.60 5.17 -5.77
N VAL A 19 -25.03 5.89 -6.74
CA VAL A 19 -24.66 7.32 -6.59
C VAL A 19 -25.90 8.21 -6.50
N LEU A 20 -26.93 7.96 -7.32
CA LEU A 20 -28.16 8.76 -7.32
C LEU A 20 -29.06 8.46 -6.13
N ARG A 21 -28.99 7.24 -5.57
CA ARG A 21 -29.90 6.76 -4.54
C ARG A 21 -29.97 7.65 -3.28
N PRO A 22 -28.86 8.17 -2.71
CA PRO A 22 -28.92 9.07 -1.55
C PRO A 22 -29.52 10.45 -1.84
N LEU A 23 -29.60 10.83 -3.12
CA LEU A 23 -30.22 12.09 -3.54
C LEU A 23 -31.75 11.98 -3.62
N LEU A 24 -32.30 10.77 -3.48
CA LEU A 24 -33.74 10.52 -3.52
C LEU A 24 -34.35 10.72 -2.11
N PRO A 25 -35.56 11.32 -1.99
CA PRO A 25 -36.15 11.66 -0.69
C PRO A 25 -36.46 10.47 0.24
N THR A 26 -36.48 9.24 -0.28
CA THR A 26 -36.99 8.05 0.41
C THR A 26 -35.91 7.18 1.08
N THR A 27 -34.65 7.61 1.09
CA THR A 27 -33.49 6.75 1.40
C THR A 27 -32.61 7.26 2.54
N GLN A 28 -33.20 7.92 3.55
CA GLN A 28 -32.48 8.32 4.76
C GLN A 28 -32.27 7.10 5.68
N GLY A 29 -31.05 6.57 5.68
CA GLY A 29 -30.56 5.58 6.64
C GLY A 29 -29.37 6.14 7.42
N PRO A 30 -28.82 5.41 8.41
CA PRO A 30 -27.74 5.92 9.27
C PRO A 30 -26.40 6.13 8.55
N LEU A 31 -26.24 5.61 7.32
CA LEU A 31 -25.00 5.66 6.53
C LEU A 31 -25.31 5.99 5.06
N PRO A 32 -25.89 7.16 4.74
CA PRO A 32 -26.41 7.44 3.40
C PRO A 32 -25.28 7.53 2.36
N ALA A 33 -24.16 8.16 2.73
CA ALA A 33 -22.98 8.31 1.88
C ALA A 33 -22.24 6.99 1.60
N LEU A 34 -22.46 5.92 2.39
CA LEU A 34 -21.87 4.61 2.12
C LEU A 34 -22.38 4.01 0.81
N SER A 35 -23.67 4.16 0.52
CA SER A 35 -24.24 3.66 -0.75
C SER A 35 -23.71 4.42 -1.95
N ALA A 36 -23.56 5.76 -1.85
CA ALA A 36 -22.88 6.53 -2.87
C ALA A 36 -21.42 6.08 -3.03
N SER A 37 -20.67 5.88 -1.94
CA SER A 37 -19.28 5.44 -1.99
C SER A 37 -19.12 4.08 -2.69
N LEU A 38 -20.03 3.14 -2.47
CA LEU A 38 -20.10 1.87 -3.24
C LEU A 38 -20.36 2.11 -4.72
N GLY A 39 -21.23 3.07 -5.06
CA GLY A 39 -21.45 3.51 -6.44
C GLY A 39 -20.18 4.11 -7.06
N PHE A 40 -19.48 4.99 -6.33
CA PHE A 40 -18.19 5.55 -6.75
C PHE A 40 -17.11 4.48 -6.92
N ALA A 41 -17.10 3.42 -6.11
CA ALA A 41 -16.22 2.27 -6.29
C ALA A 41 -16.47 1.51 -7.60
N GLY A 42 -17.73 1.27 -7.93
CA GLY A 42 -18.08 0.67 -9.22
C GLY A 42 -17.78 1.60 -10.41
N LEU A 43 -17.99 2.92 -10.27
CA LEU A 43 -17.57 3.89 -11.29
C LEU A 43 -16.05 3.93 -11.46
N ALA A 44 -15.28 3.84 -10.37
CA ALA A 44 -13.83 3.76 -10.41
C ALA A 44 -13.36 2.52 -11.20
N LEU A 45 -13.91 1.34 -10.88
CA LEU A 45 -13.64 0.10 -11.62
C LEU A 45 -13.97 0.26 -13.11
N SER A 46 -15.16 0.75 -13.44
CA SER A 46 -15.60 0.94 -14.82
C SER A 46 -14.73 1.93 -15.58
N ALA A 47 -14.49 3.12 -15.01
CA ALA A 47 -13.73 4.19 -15.64
C ALA A 47 -12.28 3.75 -15.89
N THR A 48 -11.60 3.18 -14.89
CA THR A 48 -10.23 2.69 -15.04
C THR A 48 -10.13 1.57 -16.07
N SER A 49 -11.08 0.62 -16.06
CA SER A 49 -11.09 -0.50 -17.03
C SER A 49 -11.28 -0.04 -18.48
N ILE A 50 -11.99 1.08 -18.69
CA ILE A 50 -12.29 1.65 -20.01
C ILE A 50 -11.18 2.60 -20.47
N LEU A 51 -10.72 3.51 -19.60
CA LEU A 51 -9.78 4.58 -19.97
C LEU A 51 -8.36 4.09 -20.24
N ILE A 52 -7.89 3.06 -19.52
CA ILE A 52 -6.55 2.48 -19.71
C ILE A 52 -6.29 2.07 -21.17
N PRO A 53 -7.10 1.20 -21.80
CA PRO A 53 -6.86 0.81 -23.19
C PRO A 53 -7.07 1.97 -24.18
N LEU A 54 -7.99 2.90 -23.90
CA LEU A 54 -8.26 4.05 -24.77
C LEU A 54 -7.10 5.05 -24.84
N THR A 55 -6.34 5.17 -23.76
CA THR A 55 -5.25 6.13 -23.64
C THR A 55 -3.87 5.50 -23.90
N GLY A 56 -3.76 4.17 -23.90
CA GLY A 56 -2.48 3.47 -24.04
C GLY A 56 -1.65 3.89 -25.26
N GLU A 57 -2.26 4.09 -26.43
CA GLU A 57 -1.54 4.56 -27.62
C GLU A 57 -1.08 6.02 -27.51
N ALA A 58 -1.82 6.88 -26.80
CA ALA A 58 -1.39 8.25 -26.54
C ALA A 58 -0.16 8.28 -25.61
N PHE A 59 -0.15 7.44 -24.58
CA PHE A 59 1.00 7.30 -23.68
C PHE A 59 2.24 6.79 -24.43
N LYS A 60 2.10 5.77 -25.29
CA LYS A 60 3.20 5.32 -26.15
C LYS A 60 3.73 6.42 -27.06
N LYS A 61 2.84 7.19 -27.70
CA LYS A 61 3.23 8.33 -28.58
C LYS A 61 3.95 9.43 -27.82
N ALA A 62 3.59 9.64 -26.54
CA ALA A 62 4.26 10.58 -25.66
C ALA A 62 5.60 10.04 -25.09
N GLY A 63 6.00 8.81 -25.43
CA GLY A 63 7.24 8.18 -24.98
C GLY A 63 7.11 7.36 -23.68
N PHE A 64 5.93 7.31 -23.06
CA PHE A 64 5.66 6.51 -21.87
C PHE A 64 5.42 5.04 -22.26
N GLN A 65 6.50 4.31 -22.51
CA GLN A 65 6.46 2.89 -22.84
C GLN A 65 7.69 2.14 -22.32
N GLY A 66 7.46 0.93 -21.81
CA GLY A 66 8.48 0.05 -21.26
C GLY A 66 8.52 -1.31 -21.95
N LYS A 67 9.66 -1.99 -21.89
CA LYS A 67 9.77 -3.42 -22.23
C LYS A 67 9.56 -4.25 -20.97
N ASP A 68 8.82 -5.35 -21.10
CA ASP A 68 8.73 -6.34 -20.03
C ASP A 68 10.07 -7.08 -19.88
N LEU A 69 10.82 -6.73 -18.82
CA LEU A 69 12.17 -7.24 -18.57
C LEU A 69 12.20 -8.75 -18.30
N LEU A 70 11.06 -9.35 -17.95
CA LEU A 70 10.94 -10.78 -17.65
C LEU A 70 10.44 -11.59 -18.86
N LYS A 71 10.40 -10.97 -20.05
CA LYS A 71 10.07 -11.63 -21.32
C LYS A 71 11.17 -11.38 -22.36
N LYS A 72 11.65 -12.43 -23.02
CA LYS A 72 12.76 -12.34 -23.99
C LYS A 72 12.44 -11.41 -25.18
N ASN A 73 11.20 -11.47 -25.69
CA ASN A 73 10.73 -10.66 -26.81
C ASN A 73 9.28 -10.26 -26.55
N GLY A 74 8.98 -8.96 -26.57
CA GLY A 74 7.62 -8.45 -26.36
C GLY A 74 7.46 -7.05 -26.95
N PRO A 75 6.22 -6.67 -27.31
CA PRO A 75 5.94 -5.30 -27.74
C PRO A 75 6.22 -4.31 -26.61
N ALA A 76 6.44 -3.05 -26.96
CA ALA A 76 6.47 -1.98 -25.97
C ALA A 76 5.07 -1.83 -25.33
N ILE A 77 5.05 -1.78 -24.01
CA ILE A 77 3.84 -1.72 -23.19
C ILE A 77 3.69 -0.28 -22.69
N PRO A 78 2.48 0.34 -22.75
CA PRO A 78 2.25 1.65 -22.17
C PRO A 78 2.62 1.66 -20.68
N GLU A 79 3.37 2.68 -20.27
CA GLU A 79 3.76 2.90 -18.89
C GLU A 79 2.93 4.05 -18.27
N CYS A 80 3.11 4.31 -16.97
CA CYS A 80 2.39 5.37 -16.24
C CYS A 80 0.87 5.21 -16.20
N ALA A 81 0.33 3.99 -16.30
CA ALA A 81 -1.11 3.76 -16.14
C ALA A 81 -1.63 4.15 -14.75
N GLY A 82 -0.72 4.27 -13.77
CA GLY A 82 -0.96 4.83 -12.45
C GLY A 82 -1.48 6.26 -12.48
N LEU A 83 -1.09 7.08 -13.46
CA LEU A 83 -1.61 8.45 -13.61
C LEU A 83 -3.11 8.44 -13.90
N ILE A 84 -3.56 7.59 -14.82
CA ILE A 84 -4.99 7.42 -15.15
C ILE A 84 -5.76 6.98 -13.90
N CYS A 85 -5.19 6.03 -13.17
CA CYS A 85 -5.76 5.49 -11.93
C CYS A 85 -5.93 6.59 -10.87
N ALA A 86 -4.87 7.36 -10.60
CA ALA A 86 -4.91 8.46 -9.65
C ALA A 86 -5.85 9.59 -10.09
N SER A 87 -5.88 9.94 -11.38
CA SER A 87 -6.81 10.96 -11.90
C SER A 87 -8.27 10.55 -11.71
N VAL A 88 -8.62 9.30 -12.04
CA VAL A 88 -9.98 8.77 -11.80
C VAL A 88 -10.28 8.79 -10.30
N TYR A 89 -9.39 8.27 -9.47
CA TYR A 89 -9.57 8.22 -8.01
C TYR A 89 -9.80 9.61 -7.41
N CYS A 90 -8.90 10.57 -7.66
CA CYS A 90 -8.99 11.93 -7.14
C CYS A 90 -10.24 12.65 -7.65
N LEU A 91 -10.59 12.52 -8.94
CA LEU A 91 -11.79 13.15 -9.50
C LEU A 91 -13.05 12.60 -8.82
N LEU A 92 -13.15 11.29 -8.63
CA LEU A 92 -14.29 10.66 -7.97
C LEU A 92 -14.39 11.08 -6.49
N LEU A 93 -13.27 11.20 -5.78
CA LEU A 93 -13.27 11.72 -4.40
C LEU A 93 -13.70 13.19 -4.31
N ILE A 94 -13.33 14.03 -5.29
CA ILE A 94 -13.80 15.41 -5.38
C ILE A 94 -15.31 15.45 -5.62
N LEU A 95 -15.82 14.65 -6.54
CA LEU A 95 -17.26 14.53 -6.80
C LEU A 95 -18.03 13.93 -5.62
N PHE A 96 -17.37 13.17 -4.76
CA PHE A 96 -17.95 12.58 -3.56
C PHE A 96 -18.06 13.57 -2.37
N ILE A 97 -17.36 14.71 -2.38
CA ILE A 97 -17.34 15.69 -1.28
C ILE A 97 -18.73 16.01 -0.71
N PRO A 98 -19.79 16.24 -1.52
CA PRO A 98 -21.10 16.62 -0.97
C PRO A 98 -21.82 15.50 -0.21
N TYR A 99 -21.48 14.23 -0.44
CA TYR A 99 -22.24 13.09 0.05
C TYR A 99 -22.13 12.89 1.57
N PRO A 100 -20.93 12.89 2.20
CA PRO A 100 -20.81 12.82 3.65
C PRO A 100 -21.59 13.91 4.40
N PHE A 101 -21.82 15.07 3.77
CA PHE A 101 -22.51 16.21 4.37
C PHE A 101 -23.99 16.34 3.95
N SER A 102 -24.51 15.38 3.19
CA SER A 102 -25.87 15.42 2.64
C SER A 102 -26.96 15.57 3.71
N ASP A 103 -26.82 14.89 4.85
CA ASP A 103 -27.77 15.00 5.97
C ASP A 103 -27.77 16.39 6.60
N VAL A 104 -26.61 17.07 6.67
CA VAL A 104 -26.51 18.44 7.17
C VAL A 104 -27.26 19.39 6.24
N PHE A 105 -27.06 19.26 4.93
CA PHE A 105 -27.78 20.06 3.95
C PHE A 105 -29.29 19.82 3.99
N ALA A 106 -29.72 18.57 4.16
CA ALA A 106 -31.13 18.22 4.29
C ALA A 106 -31.75 18.82 5.57
N LYS A 107 -31.09 18.66 6.73
CA LYS A 107 -31.54 19.23 8.02
C LYS A 107 -31.62 20.75 7.97
N CYS A 108 -30.62 21.44 7.42
CA CYS A 108 -30.68 22.90 7.28
C CYS A 108 -31.87 23.36 6.43
N LYS A 109 -32.18 22.64 5.35
CA LYS A 109 -33.35 22.96 4.50
C LYS A 109 -34.65 22.83 5.29
N HIS A 110 -34.83 21.75 6.07
CA HIS A 110 -36.00 21.58 6.93
C HIS A 110 -36.07 22.65 8.04
N ALA A 111 -34.97 22.91 8.74
CA ALA A 111 -34.89 23.93 9.78
C ALA A 111 -35.27 25.32 9.26
N SER A 112 -34.79 25.70 8.06
CA SER A 112 -35.13 26.98 7.43
C SER A 112 -36.63 27.13 7.10
N LEU A 113 -37.31 26.02 6.77
CA LEU A 113 -38.76 26.02 6.52
C LEU A 113 -39.58 26.16 7.81
N GLU A 114 -39.04 25.67 8.93
CA GLU A 114 -39.67 25.73 10.25
C GLU A 114 -39.23 26.95 11.08
N GLY A 115 -38.37 27.82 10.53
CA GLY A 115 -37.82 28.98 11.24
C GLY A 115 -36.83 28.63 12.37
N LEU A 116 -36.28 27.41 12.35
CA LEU A 116 -35.27 26.92 13.30
C LEU A 116 -33.86 27.30 12.82
N ALA A 117 -32.96 27.59 13.76
CA ALA A 117 -31.54 27.76 13.46
C ALA A 117 -30.96 26.43 12.96
N CYS A 118 -30.26 26.43 11.81
CA CYS A 118 -29.46 25.26 11.43
C CYS A 118 -28.24 25.16 12.36
N GLY A 119 -27.89 23.95 12.77
CA GLY A 119 -26.64 23.70 13.49
C GLY A 119 -25.41 24.04 12.64
N ASP A 120 -24.25 24.16 13.30
CA ASP A 120 -22.99 24.52 12.64
C ASP A 120 -22.56 23.47 11.60
N PHE A 121 -22.01 23.93 10.48
CA PHE A 121 -21.46 23.04 9.46
C PHE A 121 -20.17 22.38 9.98
N PRO A 122 -19.97 21.06 9.76
CA PRO A 122 -18.80 20.34 10.26
C PRO A 122 -17.52 20.66 9.46
N HIS A 123 -16.98 21.87 9.65
CA HIS A 123 -15.80 22.38 8.95
C HIS A 123 -14.55 21.54 9.19
N ASN A 124 -14.40 20.94 10.37
CA ASN A 124 -13.29 20.03 10.70
C ASN A 124 -13.26 18.81 9.76
N GLN A 125 -14.37 18.08 9.66
CA GLN A 125 -14.47 16.90 8.79
C GLN A 125 -14.19 17.26 7.32
N LEU A 126 -14.66 18.43 6.86
CA LEU A 126 -14.34 18.94 5.54
C LEU A 126 -12.84 19.26 5.38
N ALA A 127 -12.21 19.89 6.36
CA ALA A 127 -10.78 20.20 6.35
C ALA A 127 -9.92 18.94 6.26
N ILE A 128 -10.23 17.92 7.07
CA ILE A 128 -9.60 16.59 7.03
C ILE A 128 -9.74 15.96 5.63
N TYR A 129 -10.94 15.98 5.06
CA TYR A 129 -11.21 15.40 3.74
C TYR A 129 -10.46 16.15 2.61
N LEU A 130 -10.44 17.48 2.65
CA LEU A 130 -9.73 18.31 1.66
C LEU A 130 -8.21 18.17 1.78
N ALA A 131 -7.67 18.10 3.00
CA ALA A 131 -6.25 17.85 3.22
C ALA A 131 -5.82 16.47 2.72
N ALA A 132 -6.66 15.44 2.91
CA ALA A 132 -6.45 14.12 2.33
C ALA A 132 -6.35 14.15 0.80
N ILE A 133 -7.30 14.83 0.12
CA ILE A 133 -7.25 15.01 -1.34
C ILE A 133 -5.99 15.78 -1.76
N LEU A 134 -5.63 16.85 -1.04
CA LEU A 134 -4.44 17.63 -1.36
C LEU A 134 -3.16 16.78 -1.25
N CYS A 135 -3.03 15.94 -0.22
CA CYS A 135 -1.92 14.99 -0.09
C CYS A 135 -1.88 14.01 -1.27
N LEU A 136 -3.03 13.48 -1.69
CA LEU A 136 -3.15 12.57 -2.83
C LEU A 136 -2.76 13.23 -4.16
N LEU A 137 -3.19 14.47 -4.38
CA LEU A 137 -2.85 15.25 -5.58
C LEU A 137 -1.35 15.55 -5.64
N ILE A 138 -0.75 15.95 -4.50
CA ILE A 138 0.70 16.18 -4.42
C ILE A 138 1.47 14.87 -4.63
N ALA A 139 1.06 13.76 -4.00
CA ALA A 139 1.70 12.46 -4.20
C ALA A 139 1.58 11.97 -5.65
N THR A 140 0.42 12.18 -6.29
CA THR A 140 0.21 11.87 -7.72
C THR A 140 1.13 12.70 -8.61
N LEU A 141 1.18 14.01 -8.38
CA LEU A 141 2.06 14.91 -9.13
C LEU A 141 3.51 14.47 -8.98
N LEU A 142 3.97 14.26 -7.76
CA LEU A 142 5.36 13.89 -7.49
C LEU A 142 5.73 12.51 -8.04
N GLY A 143 4.85 11.53 -7.95
CA GLY A 143 5.05 10.22 -8.58
C GLY A 143 5.11 10.31 -10.10
N PHE A 144 4.27 11.17 -10.71
CA PHE A 144 4.34 11.43 -12.15
C PHE A 144 5.63 12.13 -12.55
N LEU A 145 6.10 13.11 -11.76
CA LEU A 145 7.39 13.75 -11.99
C LEU A 145 8.55 12.73 -11.86
N ASP A 146 8.45 11.75 -10.97
CA ASP A 146 9.42 10.65 -10.85
C ASP A 146 9.44 9.79 -12.11
N ASP A 147 8.25 9.42 -12.62
CA ASP A 147 8.12 8.69 -13.88
C ASP A 147 8.66 9.49 -15.10
N VAL A 148 8.48 10.82 -15.13
CA VAL A 148 8.96 11.68 -16.23
C VAL A 148 10.47 11.91 -16.17
N PHE A 149 11.01 12.18 -14.97
CA PHE A 149 12.40 12.64 -14.82
C PHE A 149 13.37 11.56 -14.37
N ASP A 150 12.91 10.35 -14.02
CA ASP A 150 13.73 9.25 -13.48
C ASP A 150 14.60 9.76 -12.32
N ILE A 151 13.93 10.26 -11.27
CA ILE A 151 14.58 11.01 -10.20
C ILE A 151 15.56 10.10 -9.43
N ARG A 152 16.75 10.62 -9.11
CA ARG A 152 17.75 9.85 -8.34
C ARG A 152 17.21 9.49 -6.96
N TRP A 153 17.51 8.27 -6.49
CA TRP A 153 17.03 7.70 -5.23
C TRP A 153 17.16 8.62 -3.99
N ARG A 154 18.24 9.41 -3.89
CA ARG A 154 18.47 10.35 -2.79
C ARG A 154 17.40 11.45 -2.69
N HIS A 155 16.76 11.77 -3.80
CA HIS A 155 15.65 12.72 -3.87
C HIS A 155 14.30 12.02 -3.77
N LYS A 156 14.20 10.69 -3.97
CA LYS A 156 12.95 9.93 -3.77
C LYS A 156 12.52 9.86 -2.30
N LEU A 157 13.46 9.84 -1.34
CA LEU A 157 13.13 9.76 0.09
C LEU A 157 12.44 11.02 0.65
N PRO A 158 12.86 12.26 0.34
CA PRO A 158 12.19 13.46 0.85
C PRO A 158 10.86 13.79 0.17
N ILE A 159 10.63 13.31 -1.05
CA ILE A 159 9.46 13.68 -1.87
C ILE A 159 8.13 13.37 -1.16
N PRO A 160 7.90 12.15 -0.61
CA PRO A 160 6.67 11.85 0.12
C PRO A 160 6.48 12.65 1.43
N LEU A 161 7.56 13.19 2.02
CA LEU A 161 7.46 14.04 3.21
C LEU A 161 6.74 15.36 2.88
N VAL A 162 7.02 15.93 1.70
CA VAL A 162 6.34 17.14 1.23
C VAL A 162 4.86 16.88 1.02
N ALA A 163 4.52 15.73 0.43
CA ALA A 163 3.13 15.34 0.20
C ALA A 163 2.33 15.12 1.49
N ALA A 164 2.98 14.85 2.63
CA ALA A 164 2.33 14.69 3.93
C ALA A 164 2.08 16.01 4.67
N ILE A 165 2.64 17.14 4.24
CA ILE A 165 2.52 18.43 4.96
C ILE A 165 1.06 18.85 5.23
N PRO A 166 0.12 18.78 4.26
CA PRO A 166 -1.27 19.18 4.51
C PRO A 166 -1.93 18.36 5.63
N LEU A 167 -1.66 17.05 5.63
CA LEU A 167 -2.13 16.11 6.64
C LEU A 167 -1.59 16.47 8.03
N LEU A 168 -0.30 16.74 8.15
CA LEU A 168 0.34 17.11 9.41
C LEU A 168 -0.20 18.44 9.96
N LEU A 169 -0.46 19.41 9.08
CA LEU A 169 -0.98 20.72 9.47
C LEU A 169 -2.42 20.63 9.98
N VAL A 170 -3.28 19.87 9.30
CA VAL A 170 -4.66 19.65 9.79
C VAL A 170 -4.65 18.85 11.09
N TYR A 171 -3.80 17.83 11.21
CA TYR A 171 -3.64 17.09 12.47
C TYR A 171 -3.26 18.01 13.63
N TYR A 172 -2.35 18.96 13.39
CA TYR A 172 -1.95 19.96 14.38
C TYR A 172 -3.07 20.94 14.71
N ALA A 173 -3.73 21.50 13.69
CA ALA A 173 -4.81 22.48 13.86
C ALA A 173 -6.00 21.92 14.65
N GLU A 174 -6.27 20.63 14.50
CA GLU A 174 -7.33 19.90 15.21
C GLU A 174 -6.92 19.40 16.60
N ASN A 175 -5.75 19.83 17.11
CA ASN A 175 -5.19 19.37 18.39
C ASN A 175 -5.09 17.84 18.48
N GLY A 176 -4.62 17.22 17.38
CA GLY A 176 -4.47 15.77 17.28
C GLY A 176 -3.55 15.19 18.35
N GLN A 177 -3.95 14.06 18.93
CA GLN A 177 -3.23 13.48 20.07
C GLN A 177 -1.87 12.89 19.69
N THR A 178 -0.84 13.24 20.46
CA THR A 178 0.53 12.73 20.30
C THR A 178 0.90 11.63 21.30
N ASP A 179 -0.05 11.31 22.18
CA ASP A 179 0.03 10.21 23.14
C ASP A 179 -0.04 8.85 22.45
N VAL A 180 0.92 7.98 22.76
CA VAL A 180 0.96 6.60 22.29
C VAL A 180 0.85 5.64 23.47
N VAL A 181 -0.11 4.72 23.37
CA VAL A 181 -0.22 3.59 24.31
C VAL A 181 0.98 2.66 24.14
N VAL A 182 1.70 2.43 25.23
CA VAL A 182 2.91 1.59 25.29
C VAL A 182 2.51 0.13 25.51
N PRO A 183 3.07 -0.83 24.72
CA PRO A 183 2.85 -2.26 24.93
C PRO A 183 3.29 -2.72 26.33
N ILE A 184 2.55 -3.65 26.93
CA ILE A 184 2.77 -4.19 28.30
C ILE A 184 4.26 -4.50 28.58
N PRO A 185 5.00 -5.21 27.70
CA PRO A 185 6.41 -5.52 27.97
C PRO A 185 7.31 -4.30 28.14
N LEU A 186 6.97 -3.17 27.51
CA LEU A 186 7.79 -1.95 27.49
C LEU A 186 7.42 -0.95 28.60
N ARG A 187 6.29 -1.15 29.28
CA ARG A 187 5.77 -0.18 30.26
C ARG A 187 6.66 0.06 31.45
N ARG A 188 7.52 -0.91 31.80
CA ARG A 188 8.51 -0.76 32.88
C ARG A 188 9.45 0.42 32.63
N TRP A 189 9.78 0.72 31.37
CA TRP A 189 10.72 1.77 31.02
C TRP A 189 10.03 3.07 30.59
N PHE A 190 8.84 2.98 29.99
CA PHE A 190 8.18 4.12 29.33
C PHE A 190 6.81 4.50 29.92
N GLY A 191 6.33 3.81 30.97
CA GLY A 191 4.99 4.00 31.50
C GLY A 191 3.90 3.39 30.60
N GLY A 192 2.62 3.65 30.91
CA GLY A 192 1.49 3.11 30.15
C GLY A 192 1.16 3.89 28.88
N VAL A 193 1.42 5.20 28.89
CA VAL A 193 1.22 6.15 27.78
C VAL A 193 2.44 7.06 27.76
N ILE A 194 2.93 7.38 26.56
CA ILE A 194 4.03 8.32 26.36
C ILE A 194 3.60 9.40 25.35
N ASP A 195 3.79 10.66 25.72
CA ASP A 195 3.66 11.79 24.78
C ASP A 195 4.93 11.87 23.95
N LEU A 196 4.78 11.68 22.63
CA LEU A 196 5.90 11.77 21.68
C LEU A 196 6.08 13.19 21.12
N GLY A 197 5.09 14.08 21.28
CA GLY A 197 5.13 15.44 20.76
C GLY A 197 5.60 15.51 19.28
N PRO A 198 6.65 16.28 18.96
CA PRO A 198 7.20 16.38 17.60
C PRO A 198 7.63 15.06 16.96
N LEU A 199 8.04 14.05 17.76
CA LEU A 199 8.43 12.74 17.22
C LEU A 199 7.22 12.00 16.63
N TYR A 200 6.00 12.28 17.09
CA TYR A 200 4.79 11.72 16.50
C TYR A 200 4.55 12.28 15.08
N TYR A 201 4.81 13.57 14.87
CA TYR A 201 4.73 14.20 13.55
C TYR A 201 5.79 13.64 12.59
N LEU A 202 7.01 13.42 13.09
CA LEU A 202 8.04 12.74 12.31
C LEU A 202 7.62 11.32 11.95
N TYR A 203 7.03 10.58 12.89
CA TYR A 203 6.47 9.24 12.63
C TYR A 203 5.41 9.28 11.53
N MET A 204 4.44 10.19 11.58
CA MET A 204 3.40 10.32 10.55
C MET A 204 3.99 10.63 9.17
N ALA A 205 4.99 11.51 9.11
CA ALA A 205 5.69 11.82 7.87
C ALA A 205 6.49 10.62 7.34
N LEU A 206 7.20 9.89 8.21
CA LEU A 206 7.93 8.69 7.83
C LEU A 206 6.99 7.53 7.44
N LEU A 207 5.78 7.48 7.99
CA LEU A 207 4.78 6.49 7.62
C LEU A 207 4.36 6.68 6.16
N SER A 208 4.13 7.91 5.70
CA SER A 208 3.81 8.17 4.28
C SER A 208 4.98 7.82 3.37
N THR A 209 6.21 8.20 3.74
CA THR A 209 7.42 7.81 2.99
C THR A 209 7.60 6.29 2.95
N PHE A 210 7.29 5.60 4.04
CA PHE A 210 7.39 4.16 4.11
C PHE A 210 6.35 3.48 3.21
N THR A 211 5.07 3.86 3.28
CA THR A 211 4.02 3.20 2.50
C THR A 211 4.23 3.38 0.99
N THR A 212 4.66 4.55 0.52
CA THR A 212 4.94 4.79 -0.91
C THR A 212 6.14 3.99 -1.40
N ASN A 213 7.27 4.09 -0.70
CA ASN A 213 8.51 3.45 -1.13
C ASN A 213 8.47 1.93 -0.96
N SER A 214 7.79 1.42 0.07
CA SER A 214 7.75 -0.02 0.35
C SER A 214 6.95 -0.79 -0.70
N ILE A 215 5.86 -0.21 -1.23
CA ILE A 215 5.16 -0.73 -2.42
C ILE A 215 6.09 -0.64 -3.64
N ASN A 216 6.77 0.49 -3.83
CA ASN A 216 7.63 0.70 -5.00
C ASN A 216 8.84 -0.25 -5.07
N ILE A 217 9.45 -0.61 -3.93
CA ILE A 217 10.56 -1.57 -3.92
C ILE A 217 10.10 -3.04 -3.99
N LEU A 218 8.81 -3.32 -3.82
CA LEU A 218 8.20 -4.63 -4.03
C LEU A 218 7.42 -4.63 -5.36
N ALA A 219 8.14 -4.35 -6.45
CA ALA A 219 7.56 -4.08 -7.77
C ALA A 219 8.30 -4.79 -8.91
N GLY A 220 7.81 -4.59 -10.14
CA GLY A 220 8.41 -4.94 -11.42
C GLY A 220 8.11 -6.35 -11.93
N MET A 221 7.07 -6.99 -11.41
CA MET A 221 6.48 -8.22 -11.97
C MET A 221 5.00 -7.97 -12.29
N ASN A 222 4.48 -8.63 -13.32
CA ASN A 222 3.14 -8.37 -13.83
C ASN A 222 2.05 -8.66 -12.78
N GLY A 223 1.43 -7.59 -12.25
CA GLY A 223 0.32 -7.65 -11.29
C GLY A 223 0.71 -7.51 -9.82
N ILE A 224 2.00 -7.35 -9.47
CA ILE A 224 2.43 -7.33 -8.07
C ILE A 224 2.08 -6.02 -7.35
N GLU A 225 2.26 -4.86 -8.00
CA GLU A 225 2.01 -3.53 -7.41
C GLU A 225 0.51 -3.31 -7.20
N ALA A 226 -0.29 -3.54 -8.26
CA ALA A 226 -1.74 -3.42 -8.18
C ALA A 226 -2.36 -4.51 -7.28
N GLY A 227 -1.81 -5.72 -7.30
CA GLY A 227 -2.30 -6.85 -6.51
C GLY A 227 -2.10 -6.65 -5.01
N GLN A 228 -0.90 -6.26 -4.58
CA GLN A 228 -0.64 -6.04 -3.15
C GLN A 228 -1.44 -4.85 -2.60
N ALA A 229 -1.53 -3.76 -3.39
CA ALA A 229 -2.33 -2.60 -3.01
C ALA A 229 -3.82 -2.96 -2.89
N LEU A 230 -4.36 -3.78 -3.81
CA LEU A 230 -5.74 -4.26 -3.72
C LEU A 230 -5.98 -5.07 -2.44
N VAL A 231 -5.10 -6.01 -2.09
CA VAL A 231 -5.24 -6.81 -0.87
C VAL A 231 -5.20 -5.93 0.39
N ILE A 232 -4.29 -4.95 0.43
CA ILE A 232 -4.20 -4.00 1.55
C ILE A 232 -5.47 -3.15 1.63
N ALA A 233 -5.94 -2.58 0.52
CA ALA A 233 -7.16 -1.75 0.48
C ALA A 233 -8.41 -2.53 0.92
N VAL A 234 -8.56 -3.78 0.47
CA VAL A 234 -9.64 -4.67 0.92
C VAL A 234 -9.52 -4.97 2.42
N SER A 235 -8.30 -5.14 2.93
CA SER A 235 -8.07 -5.40 4.36
C SER A 235 -8.40 -4.18 5.23
N VAL A 236 -8.02 -2.97 4.80
CA VAL A 236 -8.39 -1.73 5.49
C VAL A 236 -9.91 -1.53 5.45
N ALA A 237 -10.53 -1.68 4.27
CA ALA A 237 -11.99 -1.59 4.15
C ALA A 237 -12.70 -2.63 5.03
N PHE A 238 -12.22 -3.88 5.07
CA PHE A 238 -12.77 -4.90 5.96
C PHE A 238 -12.62 -4.52 7.44
N ASN A 239 -11.45 -4.02 7.84
CA ASN A 239 -11.25 -3.48 9.19
C ASN A 239 -12.27 -2.38 9.49
N ASP A 240 -12.48 -1.42 8.59
CA ASP A 240 -13.42 -0.31 8.79
C ASP A 240 -14.86 -0.79 8.97
N LEU A 241 -15.30 -1.77 8.20
CA LEU A 241 -16.64 -2.37 8.34
C LEU A 241 -16.88 -2.95 9.75
N LEU A 242 -15.83 -3.35 10.48
CA LEU A 242 -15.98 -3.89 11.85
C LEU A 242 -16.37 -2.81 12.89
N TYR A 243 -16.14 -1.53 12.58
CA TYR A 243 -16.39 -0.40 13.47
C TYR A 243 -17.68 0.37 13.12
N LEU A 244 -18.50 -0.12 12.18
CA LEU A 244 -19.71 0.56 11.75
C LEU A 244 -20.97 0.12 12.52
N PRO A 245 -21.98 1.01 12.67
CA PRO A 245 -23.23 0.74 13.38
C PRO A 245 -24.24 -0.01 12.51
N TRP A 246 -23.91 -1.26 12.20
CA TRP A 246 -24.82 -2.14 11.45
C TRP A 246 -26.13 -2.37 12.21
N SER A 247 -27.25 -2.45 11.47
CA SER A 247 -28.56 -2.79 12.04
C SER A 247 -28.64 -4.23 12.54
N PHE A 248 -27.88 -5.13 11.92
CA PHE A 248 -27.74 -6.51 12.37
C PHE A 248 -26.72 -6.61 13.50
N ARG A 249 -26.85 -7.67 14.32
CA ARG A 249 -25.86 -8.05 15.32
C ARG A 249 -25.39 -9.47 15.04
N PHE A 250 -24.08 -9.67 15.07
CA PHE A 250 -23.47 -10.97 14.90
C PHE A 250 -22.37 -11.17 15.94
N LYS A 251 -22.36 -12.32 16.61
CA LYS A 251 -21.39 -12.61 17.67
C LYS A 251 -20.60 -13.87 17.34
N ILE A 252 -19.28 -13.76 17.28
CA ILE A 252 -18.36 -14.90 17.16
C ILE A 252 -17.46 -14.90 18.40
N GLY A 253 -17.67 -15.85 19.31
CA GLY A 253 -16.93 -15.91 20.57
C GLY A 253 -17.11 -14.63 21.40
N SER A 254 -16.01 -13.93 21.69
CA SER A 254 -16.01 -12.64 22.38
C SER A 254 -16.17 -11.42 21.45
N LEU A 255 -16.17 -11.61 20.13
CA LEU A 255 -16.29 -10.53 19.15
C LEU A 255 -17.78 -10.25 18.85
N GLU A 256 -18.24 -9.04 19.09
CA GLU A 256 -19.58 -8.56 18.69
C GLU A 256 -19.45 -7.58 17.52
N LEU A 257 -20.10 -7.89 16.40
CA LEU A 257 -20.16 -7.08 15.19
C LEU A 257 -21.56 -6.47 15.04
N GLY A 258 -21.60 -5.18 14.75
CA GLY A 258 -22.83 -4.45 14.49
C GLY A 258 -23.56 -3.99 15.75
N GLY A 259 -24.86 -3.78 15.62
CA GLY A 259 -25.71 -3.14 16.62
C GLY A 259 -25.65 -1.62 16.52
N VAL A 260 -26.81 -0.99 16.36
CA VAL A 260 -26.94 0.47 16.18
C VAL A 260 -26.30 1.25 17.34
N TYR A 261 -26.53 0.83 18.58
CA TYR A 261 -25.99 1.51 19.78
C TYR A 261 -24.57 1.08 20.15
N GLY A 262 -24.20 -0.17 19.85
CA GLY A 262 -22.86 -0.69 20.15
C GLY A 262 -21.83 -0.29 19.10
N ALA A 263 -22.28 0.02 17.88
CA ALA A 263 -21.44 0.38 16.75
C ALA A 263 -20.32 -0.64 16.43
N GLY A 264 -20.62 -1.93 16.57
CA GLY A 264 -19.63 -3.00 16.44
C GLY A 264 -18.46 -2.81 17.40
N LEU A 265 -17.25 -2.76 16.85
CA LEU A 265 -16.02 -2.57 17.65
C LEU A 265 -15.78 -1.13 18.10
N SER A 266 -16.65 -0.19 17.72
CA SER A 266 -16.58 1.19 18.20
C SER A 266 -17.13 1.36 19.63
N HIS A 267 -17.82 0.36 20.19
CA HIS A 267 -18.37 0.38 21.54
C HIS A 267 -19.20 1.65 21.84
N GLY A 268 -20.00 2.10 20.87
CA GLY A 268 -20.83 3.30 20.94
C GLY A 268 -20.10 4.63 20.71
N SER A 269 -18.80 4.61 20.41
CA SER A 269 -18.05 5.83 20.11
C SER A 269 -18.35 6.35 18.70
N GLU A 270 -19.04 7.50 18.62
CA GLU A 270 -19.33 8.18 17.36
C GLU A 270 -18.04 8.58 16.62
N THR A 271 -17.03 9.09 17.33
CA THR A 271 -15.75 9.48 16.72
C THR A 271 -15.02 8.32 16.03
N LEU A 272 -15.08 7.10 16.60
CA LEU A 272 -14.50 5.90 15.97
C LEU A 272 -15.28 5.52 14.71
N VAL A 273 -16.61 5.56 14.76
CA VAL A 273 -17.46 5.33 13.59
C VAL A 273 -17.12 6.32 12.48
N GLU A 274 -17.06 7.62 12.78
CA GLU A 274 -16.75 8.66 11.80
C GLU A 274 -15.38 8.46 11.15
N ARG A 275 -14.35 8.12 11.94
CA ARG A 275 -12.99 7.85 11.46
C ARG A 275 -12.93 6.65 10.51
N HIS A 276 -13.56 5.54 10.88
CA HIS A 276 -13.59 4.33 10.05
C HIS A 276 -14.48 4.50 8.81
N LEU A 277 -15.59 5.23 8.93
CA LEU A 277 -16.47 5.55 7.82
C LEU A 277 -15.78 6.47 6.81
N LEU A 278 -15.04 7.49 7.29
CA LEU A 278 -14.20 8.34 6.47
C LEU A 278 -13.15 7.51 5.72
N SER A 279 -12.41 6.64 6.42
CA SER A 279 -11.44 5.74 5.79
C SER A 279 -12.09 4.89 4.69
N LEU A 280 -13.26 4.32 4.95
CA LEU A 280 -13.99 3.50 4.00
C LEU A 280 -14.37 4.27 2.72
N TYR A 281 -14.68 5.57 2.84
CA TYR A 281 -14.95 6.43 1.68
C TYR A 281 -13.75 6.58 0.74
N PHE A 282 -12.52 6.53 1.26
CA PHE A 282 -11.30 6.50 0.46
C PHE A 282 -11.01 5.08 -0.05
N MET A 283 -11.16 4.05 0.78
CA MET A 283 -10.79 2.68 0.41
C MET A 283 -11.69 2.06 -0.66
N LEU A 284 -13.00 2.35 -0.67
CA LEU A 284 -13.92 1.76 -1.65
C LEU A 284 -13.59 2.18 -3.10
N PRO A 285 -13.45 3.47 -3.45
CA PRO A 285 -12.99 3.88 -4.78
C PRO A 285 -11.57 3.38 -5.10
N LEU A 286 -10.69 3.27 -4.11
CA LEU A 286 -9.34 2.73 -4.30
C LEU A 286 -9.37 1.27 -4.73
N ILE A 287 -10.20 0.44 -4.08
CA ILE A 287 -10.44 -0.96 -4.47
C ILE A 287 -10.93 -1.04 -5.92
N GLY A 288 -11.84 -0.14 -6.33
CA GLY A 288 -12.33 -0.06 -7.71
C GLY A 288 -11.21 0.22 -8.71
N VAL A 289 -10.41 1.27 -8.47
CA VAL A 289 -9.27 1.63 -9.31
C VAL A 289 -8.21 0.52 -9.37
N CYS A 290 -7.81 -0.04 -8.22
CA CYS A 290 -6.83 -1.13 -8.18
C CYS A 290 -7.33 -2.36 -8.93
N SER A 291 -8.61 -2.72 -8.79
CA SER A 291 -9.23 -3.83 -9.52
C SER A 291 -9.24 -3.59 -11.04
N GLY A 292 -9.59 -2.37 -11.48
CA GLY A 292 -9.59 -1.99 -12.89
C GLY A 292 -8.19 -1.98 -13.50
N LEU A 293 -7.18 -1.53 -12.77
CA LEU A 293 -5.78 -1.60 -13.21
C LEU A 293 -5.28 -3.03 -13.25
N LEU A 294 -5.53 -3.82 -12.20
CA LEU A 294 -5.08 -5.20 -12.09
C LEU A 294 -5.60 -6.04 -13.26
N TRP A 295 -6.82 -5.79 -13.74
CA TRP A 295 -7.34 -6.45 -14.94
C TRP A 295 -6.40 -6.32 -16.16
N HIS A 296 -5.79 -5.15 -16.34
CA HIS A 296 -4.91 -4.85 -17.47
C HIS A 296 -3.43 -5.13 -17.18
N ASN A 297 -3.02 -5.05 -15.92
CA ASN A 297 -1.66 -5.26 -15.47
C ASN A 297 -1.37 -6.72 -15.08
N TRP A 298 -2.40 -7.55 -14.82
CA TRP A 298 -2.22 -8.96 -14.49
C TRP A 298 -1.50 -9.71 -15.63
N TYR A 299 -0.73 -10.72 -15.27
CA TYR A 299 0.04 -11.52 -16.22
C TYR A 299 -0.84 -12.11 -17.35
N PRO A 300 -0.46 -11.95 -18.63
CA PRO A 300 0.61 -11.08 -19.13
C PRO A 300 0.17 -9.61 -19.18
N ALA A 301 0.98 -8.70 -18.60
CA ALA A 301 0.61 -7.29 -18.51
C ALA A 301 0.43 -6.64 -19.89
N ARG A 302 -0.60 -5.80 -20.00
CA ARG A 302 -0.87 -4.92 -21.16
C ARG A 302 -0.54 -3.46 -20.88
N VAL A 303 -0.32 -3.09 -19.62
CA VAL A 303 0.11 -1.76 -19.16
C VAL A 303 0.97 -1.90 -17.91
N PHE A 304 1.86 -0.94 -17.68
CA PHE A 304 2.63 -0.82 -16.45
C PHE A 304 2.11 0.33 -15.57
N PRO A 305 2.07 0.12 -14.24
CA PRO A 305 1.56 1.10 -13.29
C PRO A 305 2.44 2.36 -13.21
N GLY A 306 3.77 2.20 -13.22
CA GLY A 306 4.73 3.29 -12.97
C GLY A 306 4.84 3.68 -11.49
N ASP A 307 5.81 4.53 -11.18
CA ASP A 307 6.04 5.08 -9.83
C ASP A 307 4.82 5.87 -9.35
N THR A 308 4.11 6.55 -10.26
CA THR A 308 2.86 7.28 -9.95
C THR A 308 1.88 6.42 -9.15
N PHE A 309 1.69 5.14 -9.54
CA PHE A 309 0.77 4.23 -8.85
C PHE A 309 1.22 3.97 -7.40
N CYS A 310 2.49 3.66 -7.21
CA CYS A 310 3.06 3.34 -5.90
C CYS A 310 2.98 4.55 -4.95
N TYR A 311 3.24 5.75 -5.46
CA TYR A 311 3.17 6.99 -4.68
C TYR A 311 1.73 7.32 -4.27
N PHE A 312 0.76 7.27 -5.19
CA PHE A 312 -0.61 7.63 -4.82
C PHE A 312 -1.24 6.57 -3.89
N THR A 313 -1.01 5.27 -4.14
CA THR A 313 -1.58 4.21 -3.30
C THR A 313 -0.97 4.21 -1.91
N GLY A 314 0.36 4.34 -1.81
CA GLY A 314 1.05 4.50 -0.52
C GLY A 314 0.54 5.70 0.26
N MET A 315 0.34 6.85 -0.40
CA MET A 315 -0.23 8.04 0.24
C MET A 315 -1.69 7.82 0.68
N ALA A 316 -2.52 7.15 -0.14
CA ALA A 316 -3.89 6.83 0.23
C ALA A 316 -3.96 6.00 1.52
N PHE A 317 -3.08 5.01 1.66
CA PHE A 317 -2.97 4.22 2.89
C PHE A 317 -2.50 5.05 4.08
N ALA A 318 -1.48 5.88 3.90
CA ALA A 318 -0.96 6.73 4.99
C ALA A 318 -2.01 7.72 5.48
N VAL A 319 -2.73 8.38 4.57
CA VAL A 319 -3.81 9.32 4.88
C VAL A 319 -4.89 8.67 5.74
N VAL A 320 -5.42 7.52 5.33
CA VAL A 320 -6.48 6.86 6.12
C VAL A 320 -5.96 6.28 7.42
N GLY A 321 -4.73 5.75 7.45
CA GLY A 321 -4.13 5.22 8.67
C GLY A 321 -3.88 6.30 9.72
N ILE A 322 -3.48 7.50 9.29
CA ILE A 322 -3.22 8.65 10.17
C ILE A 322 -4.53 9.26 10.65
N HIS A 323 -5.43 9.67 9.74
CA HIS A 323 -6.71 10.27 10.11
C HIS A 323 -7.62 9.30 10.88
N GLY A 324 -7.57 8.02 10.54
CA GLY A 324 -8.34 6.98 11.21
C GLY A 324 -7.75 6.54 12.56
N HIS A 325 -6.56 7.04 12.94
CA HIS A 325 -5.82 6.61 14.14
C HIS A 325 -5.59 5.09 14.25
N PHE A 326 -5.52 4.40 13.12
CA PHE A 326 -5.24 2.95 13.07
C PHE A 326 -3.93 2.62 12.34
N SER A 327 -2.99 3.56 12.28
CA SER A 327 -1.67 3.40 11.64
C SER A 327 -0.89 2.15 12.12
N LYS A 328 -1.06 1.75 13.38
CA LYS A 328 -0.51 0.48 13.91
C LYS A 328 -1.11 -0.74 13.21
N THR A 329 -2.43 -0.77 13.04
CA THR A 329 -3.15 -1.82 12.30
C THR A 329 -2.77 -1.81 10.82
N LEU A 330 -2.63 -0.61 10.23
CA LEU A 330 -2.16 -0.47 8.85
C LEU A 330 -0.78 -1.11 8.66
N LEU A 331 0.16 -0.87 9.57
CA LEU A 331 1.50 -1.48 9.52
C LEU A 331 1.46 -3.00 9.61
N LEU A 332 0.49 -3.59 10.33
CA LEU A 332 0.29 -5.04 10.32
C LEU A 332 -0.14 -5.56 8.94
N PHE A 333 -0.93 -4.81 8.18
CA PHE A 333 -1.25 -5.16 6.79
C PHE A 333 -0.06 -4.98 5.85
N PHE A 334 0.95 -4.20 6.23
CA PHE A 334 2.19 -3.98 5.48
C PHE A 334 3.32 -4.96 5.85
N VAL A 335 3.05 -6.03 6.62
CA VAL A 335 4.10 -7.00 7.05
C VAL A 335 4.98 -7.52 5.89
N PRO A 336 4.44 -7.93 4.73
CA PRO A 336 5.28 -8.35 3.60
C PRO A 336 6.17 -7.24 3.04
N GLN A 337 5.66 -6.01 2.98
CA GLN A 337 6.39 -4.82 2.55
C GLN A 337 7.49 -4.47 3.56
N ILE A 338 7.20 -4.54 4.86
CA ILE A 338 8.17 -4.38 5.95
C ILE A 338 9.27 -5.43 5.82
N PHE A 339 8.92 -6.71 5.61
CA PHE A 339 9.88 -7.78 5.42
C PHE A 339 10.78 -7.53 4.19
N ASN A 340 10.18 -7.20 3.03
CA ASN A 340 10.93 -6.89 1.81
C ASN A 340 11.86 -5.67 1.99
N PHE A 341 11.39 -4.64 2.70
CA PHE A 341 12.19 -3.46 3.04
C PHE A 341 13.38 -3.83 3.91
N ILE A 342 13.17 -4.54 5.03
CA ILE A 342 14.24 -5.00 5.94
C ILE A 342 15.24 -5.88 5.20
N LEU A 343 14.76 -6.82 4.38
CA LEU A 343 15.61 -7.68 3.56
C LEU A 343 16.43 -6.85 2.57
N SER A 344 15.84 -5.82 1.97
CA SER A 344 16.49 -4.91 1.02
C SER A 344 17.47 -3.93 1.67
N CYS A 345 17.37 -3.65 2.98
CA CYS A 345 18.17 -2.64 3.68
C CYS A 345 19.68 -2.74 3.41
N PRO A 346 20.33 -3.93 3.44
CA PRO A 346 21.76 -4.01 3.16
C PRO A 346 22.13 -3.50 1.76
N GLN A 347 21.26 -3.67 0.77
CA GLN A 347 21.47 -3.10 -0.57
C GLN A 347 21.13 -1.60 -0.61
N LEU A 348 20.00 -1.20 -0.03
CA LEU A 348 19.53 0.19 -0.06
C LEU A 348 20.47 1.16 0.67
N PHE A 349 21.11 0.70 1.75
CA PHE A 349 22.06 1.49 2.53
C PHE A 349 23.53 1.25 2.14
N GLY A 350 23.79 0.55 1.04
CA GLY A 350 25.13 0.39 0.46
C GLY A 350 26.06 -0.57 1.21
N LEU A 351 25.55 -1.44 2.10
CA LEU A 351 26.34 -2.52 2.70
C LEU A 351 26.65 -3.64 1.71
N VAL A 352 25.74 -3.87 0.74
CA VAL A 352 25.84 -4.82 -0.36
C VAL A 352 25.65 -4.05 -1.68
N PRO A 353 26.37 -4.37 -2.76
CA PRO A 353 26.14 -3.77 -4.08
C PRO A 353 24.66 -3.84 -4.47
N CYS A 354 24.12 -2.71 -4.92
CA CYS A 354 22.72 -2.59 -5.32
C CYS A 354 22.64 -2.33 -6.83
N PRO A 355 22.35 -3.36 -7.64
CA PRO A 355 22.06 -3.18 -9.06
C PRO A 355 20.86 -2.26 -9.27
N ARG A 356 20.79 -1.60 -10.45
CA ARG A 356 19.64 -0.78 -10.84
C ARG A 356 18.33 -1.57 -10.84
N HIS A 357 18.35 -2.79 -11.40
CA HIS A 357 17.21 -3.69 -11.42
C HIS A 357 17.50 -4.91 -10.56
N ARG A 358 16.63 -5.16 -9.57
CA ARG A 358 16.74 -6.29 -8.62
C ARG A 358 15.70 -7.38 -8.87
N LEU A 359 15.06 -7.36 -10.04
CA LEU A 359 14.10 -8.37 -10.47
C LEU A 359 14.76 -9.73 -10.66
N PRO A 360 14.03 -10.85 -10.55
CA PRO A 360 14.51 -12.16 -10.98
C PRO A 360 15.03 -12.15 -12.41
N LYS A 361 15.85 -13.13 -12.78
CA LYS A 361 16.31 -13.32 -14.17
C LYS A 361 15.57 -14.47 -14.84
N ILE A 362 15.41 -14.40 -16.15
CA ILE A 362 14.87 -15.52 -16.95
C ILE A 362 15.87 -16.67 -16.92
N HIS A 363 15.39 -17.90 -16.72
CA HIS A 363 16.23 -19.08 -16.73
C HIS A 363 16.90 -19.25 -18.11
N PRO A 364 18.21 -19.56 -18.19
CA PRO A 364 18.94 -19.65 -19.47
C PRO A 364 18.29 -20.63 -20.46
N GLU A 365 17.99 -21.83 -19.97
CA GLU A 365 17.44 -22.94 -20.77
C GLU A 365 15.90 -22.90 -20.94
N ASN A 366 15.16 -22.41 -19.93
CA ASN A 366 13.70 -22.42 -19.94
C ASN A 366 13.15 -21.00 -19.77
N SER A 367 12.75 -20.37 -20.88
CA SER A 367 12.25 -18.98 -20.88
C SER A 367 10.96 -18.76 -20.07
N ARG A 368 10.29 -19.81 -19.61
CA ARG A 368 9.08 -19.73 -18.77
C ARG A 368 9.38 -19.67 -17.27
N LEU A 369 10.60 -19.97 -16.86
CA LEU A 369 11.01 -19.99 -15.46
C LEU A 369 11.89 -18.79 -15.13
N LEU A 370 11.77 -18.32 -13.90
CA LEU A 370 12.59 -17.29 -13.29
C LEU A 370 13.53 -17.93 -12.28
N VAL A 371 14.74 -17.38 -12.19
CA VAL A 371 15.78 -17.74 -11.22
C VAL A 371 16.21 -16.50 -10.44
N PRO A 372 16.77 -16.67 -9.22
CA PRO A 372 17.27 -15.54 -8.45
C PRO A 372 18.29 -14.74 -9.26
N SER A 373 18.13 -13.42 -9.31
CA SER A 373 19.17 -12.54 -9.83
C SER A 373 20.26 -12.32 -8.79
N VAL A 374 21.46 -11.94 -9.23
CA VAL A 374 22.64 -11.81 -8.37
C VAL A 374 23.17 -10.38 -8.35
N ALA A 375 23.76 -10.01 -7.22
CA ALA A 375 24.59 -8.84 -7.01
C ALA A 375 26.04 -9.29 -6.83
N GLU A 376 26.94 -8.74 -7.64
CA GLU A 376 28.36 -9.09 -7.67
C GLU A 376 29.18 -8.08 -6.87
N PHE A 377 30.17 -8.56 -6.13
CA PHE A 377 31.13 -7.74 -5.40
C PHE A 377 32.34 -7.40 -6.29
N GLU A 378 32.92 -6.21 -6.12
CA GLU A 378 34.15 -5.80 -6.83
C GLU A 378 35.27 -6.83 -6.64
N GLU A 379 35.92 -7.25 -7.73
CA GLU A 379 36.92 -8.32 -7.76
C GLU A 379 38.10 -8.07 -6.80
N ASP A 380 38.43 -6.81 -6.49
CA ASP A 380 39.61 -6.48 -5.68
C ASP A 380 39.32 -6.28 -4.19
N LYS A 381 38.06 -6.26 -3.75
CA LYS A 381 37.70 -5.90 -2.37
C LYS A 381 36.83 -6.96 -1.69
N PRO A 382 37.27 -7.53 -0.55
CA PRO A 382 36.41 -8.36 0.27
C PRO A 382 35.28 -7.53 0.88
N ALA A 383 34.08 -8.11 0.96
CA ALA A 383 32.96 -7.48 1.65
C ALA A 383 33.33 -7.14 3.12
N PRO A 384 32.86 -6.01 3.67
CA PRO A 384 33.08 -5.66 5.07
C PRO A 384 32.63 -6.77 6.03
N LYS A 385 33.27 -6.90 7.20
CA LYS A 385 32.93 -7.95 8.19
C LYS A 385 31.45 -7.95 8.59
N LEU A 386 30.85 -6.76 8.76
CA LEU A 386 29.43 -6.61 9.03
C LEU A 386 28.57 -7.16 7.88
N THR A 387 28.91 -6.82 6.64
CA THR A 387 28.23 -7.34 5.44
C THR A 387 28.32 -8.87 5.37
N GLN A 388 29.50 -9.44 5.63
CA GLN A 388 29.66 -10.89 5.66
C GLN A 388 28.78 -11.54 6.73
N LEU A 389 28.79 -11.00 7.95
CA LEU A 389 27.95 -11.49 9.05
C LEU A 389 26.47 -11.47 8.66
N VAL A 390 25.98 -10.34 8.14
CA VAL A 390 24.58 -10.20 7.68
C VAL A 390 24.25 -11.23 6.60
N LEU A 391 25.11 -11.39 5.59
CA LEU A 391 24.90 -12.36 4.51
C LEU A 391 24.91 -13.81 5.00
N TYR A 392 25.81 -14.17 5.92
CA TYR A 392 25.82 -15.51 6.50
C TYR A 392 24.56 -15.79 7.32
N ILE A 393 24.05 -14.80 8.08
CA ILE A 393 22.76 -14.93 8.78
C ILE A 393 21.64 -15.15 7.78
N LEU A 394 21.52 -14.32 6.75
CA LEU A 394 20.47 -14.47 5.73
C LEU A 394 20.58 -15.82 4.99
N SER A 395 21.80 -16.29 4.72
CA SER A 395 22.04 -17.56 4.05
C SER A 395 21.67 -18.75 4.94
N SER A 396 21.95 -18.67 6.25
CA SER A 396 21.54 -19.69 7.23
C SER A 396 20.02 -19.81 7.36
N LEU A 397 19.29 -18.73 7.08
CA LEU A 397 17.83 -18.71 7.00
C LEU A 397 17.27 -19.18 5.65
N GLY A 398 18.14 -19.53 4.69
CA GLY A 398 17.75 -19.95 3.33
C GLY A 398 17.24 -18.80 2.45
N LEU A 399 17.38 -17.54 2.87
CA LEU A 399 16.85 -16.38 2.16
C LEU A 399 17.77 -15.91 1.01
N VAL A 400 19.05 -16.29 1.05
CA VAL A 400 20.03 -15.91 0.04
C VAL A 400 20.99 -17.05 -0.29
N HIS A 401 21.40 -17.13 -1.55
CA HIS A 401 22.50 -17.98 -1.97
C HIS A 401 23.78 -17.15 -2.12
N LEU A 402 24.87 -17.67 -1.52
CA LEU A 402 26.19 -17.04 -1.58
C LEU A 402 27.09 -17.85 -2.50
N THR A 403 27.74 -17.16 -3.44
CA THR A 403 28.79 -17.74 -4.26
C THR A 403 30.14 -17.38 -3.65
N HIS A 404 31.03 -18.37 -3.59
CA HIS A 404 32.35 -18.22 -3.01
C HIS A 404 33.43 -18.41 -4.07
N GLY A 405 34.37 -17.47 -4.14
CA GLY A 405 35.55 -17.54 -4.99
C GLY A 405 36.86 -17.72 -4.22
N PRO A 406 37.95 -18.10 -4.90
CA PRO A 406 39.29 -18.16 -4.30
C PRO A 406 39.76 -16.75 -3.91
N ILE A 407 40.50 -16.63 -2.80
CA ILE A 407 41.22 -15.39 -2.49
C ILE A 407 42.53 -15.43 -3.28
N GLU A 408 42.61 -14.66 -4.36
CA GLU A 408 43.89 -14.35 -4.99
C GLU A 408 44.67 -13.43 -4.06
N LYS A 409 45.59 -14.02 -3.30
CA LYS A 409 46.68 -13.23 -2.73
C LYS A 409 47.65 -12.96 -3.87
N HIS A 410 47.83 -11.70 -4.24
CA HIS A 410 49.07 -11.28 -4.88
C HIS A 410 50.21 -11.57 -3.89
N GLN A 411 50.80 -12.76 -3.94
CA GLN A 411 52.07 -13.07 -3.29
C GLN A 411 52.99 -13.80 -4.25
N SER A 412 54.04 -13.06 -4.61
CA SER A 412 55.33 -13.59 -5.04
C SER A 412 55.77 -14.70 -4.08
N ASN A 413 56.17 -15.83 -4.67
CA ASN A 413 56.89 -16.96 -4.09
C ASN A 413 56.23 -17.80 -2.97
N GLY A 414 55.92 -19.05 -3.31
CA GLY A 414 56.06 -20.19 -2.39
C GLY A 414 54.78 -20.99 -2.10
N HIS A 415 54.68 -22.18 -2.70
CA HIS A 415 53.96 -23.39 -2.24
C HIS A 415 52.86 -23.18 -1.18
N ALA A 416 51.68 -22.73 -1.61
CA ALA A 416 50.48 -22.71 -0.79
C ALA A 416 49.71 -24.04 -0.89
N ASN A 417 49.47 -24.68 0.25
CA ASN A 417 48.68 -25.90 0.38
C ASN A 417 47.20 -25.63 -0.03
N PRO A 418 46.62 -26.31 -1.04
CA PRO A 418 45.33 -25.95 -1.63
C PRO A 418 44.10 -26.16 -0.71
N LYS A 419 44.27 -26.72 0.49
CA LYS A 419 43.15 -27.11 1.38
C LYS A 419 42.72 -26.05 2.42
N LYS A 420 43.35 -24.88 2.50
CA LYS A 420 43.03 -23.84 3.51
C LYS A 420 43.07 -22.38 3.00
N THR A 421 42.77 -22.13 1.73
CA THR A 421 42.52 -20.75 1.30
C THR A 421 41.15 -20.31 1.85
N PRO A 422 41.06 -19.17 2.57
CA PRO A 422 39.76 -18.64 2.94
C PRO A 422 39.00 -18.33 1.64
N LYS A 423 37.73 -18.74 1.54
CA LYS A 423 36.92 -18.44 0.35
C LYS A 423 36.20 -17.11 0.56
N ARG A 424 36.33 -16.19 -0.39
CA ARG A 424 35.66 -14.88 -0.33
C ARG A 424 34.28 -14.97 -0.97
N ILE A 425 33.30 -14.23 -0.45
CA ILE A 425 32.01 -14.04 -1.11
C ILE A 425 32.23 -13.24 -2.40
N THR A 426 31.92 -13.83 -3.54
CA THR A 426 32.02 -13.18 -4.87
C THR A 426 30.68 -12.59 -5.31
N SER A 427 29.58 -13.26 -4.99
CA SER A 427 28.24 -12.77 -5.28
C SER A 427 27.23 -13.26 -4.26
N THR A 428 26.12 -12.52 -4.16
CA THR A 428 24.93 -12.90 -3.41
C THR A 428 23.71 -12.77 -4.32
N THR A 429 22.66 -13.54 -4.07
CA THR A 429 21.36 -13.25 -4.68
C THR A 429 20.87 -11.86 -4.25
N ASN A 430 20.13 -11.17 -5.13
CA ASN A 430 19.53 -9.87 -4.80
C ASN A 430 18.58 -10.00 -3.61
N LEU A 431 18.63 -9.02 -2.71
CA LEU A 431 17.96 -9.08 -1.41
C LEU A 431 16.53 -8.53 -1.53
N THR A 432 15.65 -9.28 -2.20
CA THR A 432 14.23 -8.95 -2.33
C THR A 432 13.37 -10.18 -2.08
N LEU A 433 12.12 -9.98 -1.65
CA LEU A 433 11.19 -11.05 -1.35
C LEU A 433 11.01 -12.03 -2.55
N PRO A 434 10.83 -11.57 -3.82
CA PRO A 434 10.76 -12.47 -4.96
C PRO A 434 12.00 -13.35 -5.15
N ASN A 435 13.21 -12.81 -4.98
CA ASN A 435 14.45 -13.60 -5.10
C ASN A 435 14.59 -14.57 -3.93
N ALA A 436 14.23 -14.18 -2.71
CA ALA A 436 14.24 -15.06 -1.54
C ALA A 436 13.28 -16.25 -1.72
N LEU A 437 12.08 -16.02 -2.27
CA LEU A 437 11.15 -17.09 -2.58
C LEU A 437 11.71 -18.07 -3.62
N LEU A 438 12.41 -17.57 -4.65
CA LEU A 438 13.09 -18.42 -5.63
C LEU A 438 14.29 -19.17 -5.03
N CYS A 439 14.93 -18.63 -3.98
CA CYS A 439 15.97 -19.36 -3.25
C CYS A 439 15.38 -20.51 -2.43
N VAL A 440 14.26 -20.27 -1.74
CA VAL A 440 13.62 -21.25 -0.85
C VAL A 440 12.86 -22.33 -1.62
N PHE A 441 12.08 -21.95 -2.64
CA PHE A 441 11.16 -22.84 -3.36
C PHE A 441 11.67 -23.26 -4.75
N GLY A 442 12.80 -22.72 -5.19
CA GLY A 442 13.38 -23.00 -6.50
C GLY A 442 12.77 -22.18 -7.65
N PRO A 443 13.16 -22.48 -8.91
CA PRO A 443 12.70 -21.74 -10.09
C PRO A 443 11.19 -21.85 -10.32
N MET A 444 10.54 -20.72 -10.57
CA MET A 444 9.08 -20.65 -10.79
C MET A 444 8.76 -19.76 -11.99
N SER A 445 7.59 -19.94 -12.59
CA SER A 445 7.11 -18.98 -13.59
C SER A 445 6.64 -17.68 -12.93
N GLU A 446 6.72 -16.58 -13.66
CA GLU A 446 6.28 -15.25 -13.20
C GLU A 446 4.88 -15.24 -12.55
N PRO A 447 3.80 -15.79 -13.17
CA PRO A 447 2.48 -15.76 -12.55
C PRO A 447 2.39 -16.60 -11.28
N VAL A 448 3.20 -17.66 -11.14
CA VAL A 448 3.23 -18.48 -9.93
C VAL A 448 3.95 -17.74 -8.81
N LEU A 449 5.08 -17.09 -9.11
CA LEU A 449 5.83 -16.29 -8.16
C LEU A 449 4.99 -15.09 -7.64
N VAL A 450 4.30 -14.38 -8.54
CA VAL A 450 3.40 -13.28 -8.14
C VAL A 450 2.26 -13.81 -7.25
N LYS A 451 1.65 -14.95 -7.58
CA LYS A 451 0.64 -15.57 -6.71
C LYS A 451 1.19 -15.96 -5.34
N PHE A 452 2.45 -16.41 -5.24
CA PHE A 452 3.11 -16.69 -3.97
C PHE A 452 3.28 -15.41 -3.14
N VAL A 453 3.74 -14.31 -3.75
CA VAL A 453 3.85 -13.01 -3.05
C VAL A 453 2.48 -12.52 -2.57
N LEU A 454 1.45 -12.57 -3.42
CA LEU A 454 0.08 -12.19 -3.02
C LEU A 454 -0.53 -13.15 -1.98
N GLY A 455 -0.18 -14.44 -2.04
CA GLY A 455 -0.55 -15.41 -1.02
C GLY A 455 0.06 -15.08 0.34
N ILE A 456 1.34 -14.68 0.38
CA ILE A 456 2.01 -14.18 1.59
C ILE A 456 1.34 -12.90 2.08
N GLN A 457 0.91 -12.01 1.17
CA GLN A 457 0.16 -10.82 1.53
C GLN A 457 -1.17 -11.17 2.21
N ILE A 458 -1.98 -12.05 1.62
CA ILE A 458 -3.25 -12.49 2.20
C ILE A 458 -3.04 -13.20 3.54
N PHE A 459 -2.03 -14.08 3.63
CA PHE A 459 -1.70 -14.74 4.88
C PHE A 459 -1.26 -13.74 5.97
N GLY A 460 -0.47 -12.75 5.60
CA GLY A 460 -0.05 -11.66 6.47
C GLY A 460 -1.24 -10.84 6.98
N THR A 461 -2.23 -10.55 6.14
CA THR A 461 -3.42 -9.79 6.56
C THR A 461 -4.35 -10.62 7.45
N VAL A 462 -4.54 -11.91 7.16
CA VAL A 462 -5.27 -12.82 8.07
C VAL A 462 -4.57 -12.90 9.42
N SER A 463 -3.24 -13.06 9.43
CA SER A 463 -2.44 -13.07 10.66
C SER A 463 -2.55 -11.75 11.41
N ALA A 464 -2.55 -10.61 10.71
CA ALA A 464 -2.78 -9.29 11.29
C ALA A 464 -4.14 -9.19 11.99
N PHE A 465 -5.20 -9.72 11.39
CA PHE A 465 -6.52 -9.77 12.02
C PHE A 465 -6.54 -10.66 13.26
N CYS A 466 -5.92 -11.84 13.20
CA CYS A 466 -5.77 -12.71 14.37
C CYS A 466 -4.99 -12.02 15.50
N LEU A 467 -3.91 -11.31 15.17
CA LEU A 467 -3.12 -10.56 16.14
C LEU A 467 -3.93 -9.41 16.74
N ARG A 468 -4.57 -8.60 15.89
CA ARG A 468 -5.33 -7.41 16.29
C ARG A 468 -6.54 -7.74 17.16
N TYR A 469 -7.32 -8.75 16.79
CA TYR A 469 -8.61 -9.02 17.45
C TYR A 469 -8.55 -10.21 18.40
N GLY A 470 -7.65 -11.16 18.20
CA GLY A 470 -7.49 -12.34 19.07
C GLY A 470 -6.40 -12.18 20.12
N LEU A 471 -5.25 -11.59 19.76
CA LEU A 471 -4.04 -11.59 20.60
C LEU A 471 -3.61 -10.22 21.13
N ALA A 472 -4.27 -9.13 20.75
CA ALA A 472 -3.89 -7.79 21.19
C ALA A 472 -3.92 -7.63 22.72
N GLY A 473 -4.76 -8.39 23.42
CA GLY A 473 -4.80 -8.46 24.88
C GLY A 473 -3.50 -8.93 25.54
N LEU A 474 -2.59 -9.59 24.79
CA LEU A 474 -1.27 -9.98 25.28
C LEU A 474 -0.29 -8.79 25.35
N LEU A 475 -0.54 -7.75 24.54
CA LEU A 475 0.33 -6.59 24.40
C LEU A 475 -0.30 -5.31 24.96
N TYR A 476 -1.62 -5.23 25.06
CA TYR A 476 -2.36 -4.05 25.50
C TYR A 476 -3.50 -4.45 26.44
N ASP A 477 -3.71 -3.66 27.51
CA ASP A 477 -4.80 -3.88 28.47
C ASP A 477 -6.12 -3.26 28.01
N GLY A 478 -7.24 -3.92 28.34
CA GLY A 478 -8.59 -3.44 28.11
C GLY A 478 -8.97 -3.28 26.63
N ASP A 479 -9.92 -2.38 26.36
CA ASP A 479 -10.34 -1.98 25.00
C ASP A 479 -9.42 -0.91 24.38
N ARG A 480 -8.29 -0.59 25.03
CA ARG A 480 -7.27 0.35 24.51
C ARG A 480 -6.41 -0.25 23.40
N ARG A 481 -6.99 -1.17 22.64
CA ARG A 481 -6.32 -1.98 21.63
C ARG A 481 -5.94 -1.12 20.45
#